data_AF-A0A450VJR0-F1
#
_entry.id   AF-A0A450VJR0-F1
#
_cell.length_a   1.000
_cell.length_b   1.000
_cell.length_c   1.000
_cell.angle_alpha   90.00
_cell.angle_beta   90.00
_cell.angle_gamma   90.00
#
_symmetry.space_group_name_H-M   'P 1'
#
loop_
_entity.id
_entity.type
_entity.pdbx_description
1 polymer ?
#
loop_
_entity_poly.entity_id
_entity_poly.type
_entity_poly.pdbx_seq_one_letter_code
_entity_poly.pdbx_strand_id
1 'polypeptide(L)'
;MKNSPNESHNVLNIRGIIDDGKCFCTVRELRWPEGIRCTRCRSDKVAKHGHDETQPERQRYHCGNCNGYFDDLTGTIFQGHHRALSVWILCLYFMGLNLSNSQIARELDLNRSDV
;
A
#
# COMPACT_ATOMS: atom_id res chain seq x y z
N MET A 1 39.42 20.73 -3.70
CA MET A 1 37.99 21.06 -3.53
C MET A 1 37.24 20.41 -4.69
N LYS A 2 36.61 19.26 -4.48
CA LYS A 2 35.77 18.60 -5.48
C LYS A 2 34.33 18.74 -5.03
N ASN A 3 33.55 19.56 -5.73
CA ASN A 3 32.12 19.75 -5.49
C ASN A 3 31.39 18.47 -5.95
N SER A 4 30.72 17.78 -5.03
CA SER A 4 29.77 16.71 -5.35
C SER A 4 28.51 17.33 -5.98
N PRO A 5 28.08 16.90 -7.17
CA PRO A 5 26.85 17.41 -7.75
C PRO A 5 25.65 16.66 -7.19
N ASN A 6 24.70 17.45 -6.68
CA ASN A 6 23.27 17.14 -6.60
C ASN A 6 22.79 16.34 -5.37
N GLU A 7 23.02 16.88 -4.16
CA GLU A 7 22.04 16.67 -3.08
C GLU A 7 20.80 17.50 -3.40
N SER A 8 19.83 16.87 -4.07
CA SER A 8 18.47 17.40 -4.07
C SER A 8 17.93 17.26 -2.65
N HIS A 9 18.18 18.25 -1.80
CA HIS A 9 17.55 18.42 -0.50
C HIS A 9 16.06 18.72 -0.74
N ASN A 10 15.29 17.68 -1.05
CA ASN A 10 13.84 17.76 -1.05
C ASN A 10 13.44 17.82 0.43
N VAL A 11 13.38 19.04 0.98
CA VAL A 11 13.05 19.33 2.39
C VAL A 11 11.72 18.68 2.82
N LEU A 12 10.88 18.31 1.85
CA LEU A 12 9.64 17.56 2.03
C LEU A 12 9.73 16.24 1.27
N ASN A 13 10.23 15.17 1.92
CA ASN A 13 10.11 13.83 1.38
C ASN A 13 8.65 13.35 1.54
N ILE A 14 7.92 13.27 0.43
CA ILE A 14 6.50 12.88 0.44
C ILE A 14 6.27 11.50 1.07
N ARG A 15 7.24 10.59 0.95
CA ARG A 15 7.20 9.26 1.59
C ARG A 15 7.20 9.35 3.12
N GLY A 16 7.85 10.37 3.69
CA GLY A 16 7.86 10.61 5.14
C GLY A 16 6.61 11.33 5.66
N ILE A 17 5.75 11.83 4.76
CA ILE A 17 4.54 12.58 5.08
C ILE A 17 3.30 11.69 4.93
N ILE A 18 3.28 10.79 3.95
CA ILE A 18 2.16 9.86 3.75
C ILE A 18 2.19 8.78 4.83
N ASP A 19 1.12 8.73 5.60
CA ASP A 19 0.91 7.75 6.66
C ASP A 19 0.35 6.43 6.09
N ASP A 20 1.07 5.34 6.34
CA ASP A 20 0.71 4.02 5.83
C ASP A 20 -0.61 3.50 6.41
N GLY A 21 -0.89 3.80 7.68
CA GLY A 21 -2.15 3.44 8.35
C GLY A 21 -3.35 4.11 7.69
N LYS A 22 -3.24 5.41 7.37
CA LYS A 22 -4.25 6.13 6.58
C LYS A 22 -4.43 5.52 5.21
N CYS A 23 -3.35 5.11 4.54
CA CYS A 23 -3.45 4.39 3.26
C CYS A 23 -4.27 3.11 3.38
N PHE A 24 -4.02 2.27 4.39
CA PHE A 24 -4.82 1.07 4.64
C PHE A 24 -6.28 1.38 4.96
N CYS A 25 -6.55 2.41 5.77
CA CYS A 25 -7.91 2.86 6.07
C CYS A 25 -8.65 3.30 4.80
N THR A 26 -8.05 4.16 3.98
CA THR A 26 -8.66 4.62 2.73
C THR A 26 -8.90 3.46 1.76
N VAL A 27 -7.94 2.54 1.60
CA VAL A 27 -8.15 1.35 0.75
C VAL A 27 -9.30 0.50 1.26
N ARG A 28 -9.42 0.31 2.58
CA ARG A 28 -10.50 -0.45 3.21
C ARG A 28 -11.86 0.18 2.99
N GLU A 29 -11.97 1.49 3.15
CA GLU A 29 -13.20 2.26 2.92
C GLU A 29 -13.64 2.22 1.46
N LEU A 30 -12.72 2.44 0.52
CA LEU A 30 -13.01 2.37 -0.92
C LEU A 30 -13.43 0.97 -1.35
N ARG A 31 -12.83 -0.05 -0.75
CA ARG A 31 -13.08 -1.45 -1.10
C ARG A 31 -14.40 -1.97 -0.53
N TRP A 32 -14.74 -1.56 0.69
CA TRP A 32 -15.88 -2.07 1.44
C TRP A 32 -16.71 -0.92 2.04
N PRO A 33 -17.33 -0.07 1.19
CA PRO A 33 -18.12 1.07 1.66
C PRO A 33 -19.30 0.64 2.55
N GLU A 34 -19.88 -0.52 2.26
CA GLU A 34 -21.03 -1.10 3.00
C GLU A 34 -20.60 -2.18 4.01
N GLY A 35 -19.35 -2.16 4.44
CA GLY A 35 -18.79 -3.15 5.36
C GLY A 35 -18.09 -4.33 4.69
N ILE A 36 -17.26 -4.98 5.50
CA ILE A 36 -16.26 -5.96 5.03
C ILE A 36 -16.95 -7.23 4.55
N ARG A 37 -16.60 -7.66 3.33
CA ARG A 37 -17.10 -8.91 2.75
C ARG A 37 -15.96 -9.82 2.32
N CYS A 38 -16.16 -11.11 2.50
CA CYS A 38 -15.19 -12.12 2.10
C CYS A 38 -14.89 -12.01 0.60
N THR A 39 -13.60 -11.94 0.27
CA THR A 39 -13.11 -11.84 -1.12
C THR A 39 -13.39 -13.09 -1.96
N ARG A 40 -13.67 -14.23 -1.32
CA ARG A 40 -13.94 -15.51 -1.99
C ARG A 40 -15.43 -15.79 -2.17
N CYS A 41 -16.22 -15.72 -1.09
CA CYS A 41 -17.64 -16.09 -1.10
C CYS A 41 -18.61 -14.91 -0.96
N ARG A 42 -18.11 -13.68 -0.82
CA ARG A 42 -18.90 -12.43 -0.65
C ARG A 42 -19.81 -12.38 0.58
N SER A 43 -19.70 -13.34 1.50
CA SER A 43 -20.40 -13.32 2.77
C SER A 43 -19.91 -12.17 3.66
N ASP A 44 -20.82 -11.63 4.43
CA ASP A 44 -20.66 -10.66 5.51
C ASP A 44 -20.27 -11.29 6.86
N LYS A 45 -20.28 -12.63 6.96
CA LYS A 45 -19.83 -13.39 8.13
C LYS A 45 -18.30 -13.34 8.24
N VAL A 46 -17.77 -12.18 8.58
CA VAL A 46 -16.33 -11.90 8.65
C VAL A 46 -15.95 -11.45 10.05
N ALA A 47 -14.93 -12.08 10.62
CA ALA A 47 -14.31 -11.70 11.88
C ALA A 47 -12.89 -11.18 11.65
N LYS A 48 -12.48 -10.17 12.43
CA LYS A 48 -11.09 -9.71 12.48
C LYS A 48 -10.22 -10.81 13.09
N HIS A 49 -9.05 -11.05 12.51
CA HIS A 49 -8.14 -12.13 12.88
C HIS A 49 -6.71 -11.61 13.03
N GLY A 50 -6.55 -10.58 13.86
CA GLY A 50 -5.25 -9.93 14.08
C GLY A 50 -4.72 -9.18 12.86
N HIS A 51 -3.45 -8.81 12.90
CA HIS A 51 -2.79 -8.04 11.87
C HIS A 51 -1.63 -8.81 11.25
N ASP A 52 -1.09 -8.30 10.15
CA ASP A 52 0.16 -8.79 9.61
C ASP A 52 1.33 -8.50 10.57
N GLU A 53 2.27 -9.45 10.67
CA GLU A 53 3.44 -9.33 11.56
C GLU A 53 4.42 -8.24 11.09
N THR A 54 4.52 -8.03 9.78
CA THR A 54 5.46 -7.06 9.19
C THR A 54 4.79 -5.71 8.91
N GLN A 55 3.48 -5.70 8.73
CA GLN A 55 2.68 -4.51 8.44
C GLN A 55 1.48 -4.44 9.41
N PRO A 56 1.67 -3.89 10.62
CA PRO A 56 0.63 -3.87 11.65
C PRO A 56 -0.68 -3.19 11.22
N GLU A 57 -0.65 -2.29 10.24
CA GLU A 57 -1.83 -1.61 9.70
C GLU A 57 -2.70 -2.50 8.80
N ARG A 58 -2.12 -3.62 8.31
CA ARG A 58 -2.81 -4.60 7.47
C ARG A 58 -3.62 -5.55 8.35
N GLN A 59 -4.93 -5.40 8.30
CA GLN A 59 -5.87 -6.24 9.04
C GLN A 59 -6.07 -7.57 8.29
N ARG A 60 -5.95 -8.67 9.04
CA ARG A 60 -6.34 -10.02 8.60
C ARG A 60 -7.76 -10.33 9.03
N TYR A 61 -8.45 -11.12 8.23
CA TYR A 61 -9.84 -11.51 8.41
C TYR A 61 -10.02 -13.01 8.22
N HIS A 62 -11.00 -13.55 8.95
CA HIS A 62 -11.49 -14.91 8.81
C HIS A 62 -12.96 -14.89 8.42
N CYS A 63 -13.33 -15.62 7.36
CA CYS A 63 -14.72 -15.76 6.95
C CYS A 63 -15.36 -16.99 7.59
N GLY A 64 -16.39 -16.80 8.41
CA GLY A 64 -17.15 -17.88 9.03
C GLY A 64 -18.09 -18.65 8.09
N ASN A 65 -18.23 -18.24 6.82
CA ASN A 65 -19.06 -18.96 5.84
C ASN A 65 -18.25 -19.99 5.03
N CYS A 66 -17.07 -19.62 4.55
CA CYS A 66 -16.22 -20.51 3.75
C CYS A 66 -14.92 -20.92 4.46
N ASN A 67 -14.73 -20.51 5.72
CA ASN A 67 -13.52 -20.74 6.53
C ASN A 67 -12.22 -20.23 5.86
N GLY A 68 -12.35 -19.29 4.93
CA GLY A 68 -11.22 -18.69 4.22
C GLY A 68 -10.63 -17.52 4.98
N TYR A 69 -9.31 -17.38 4.89
CA TYR A 69 -8.57 -16.21 5.36
C TYR A 69 -8.30 -15.24 4.21
N PHE A 70 -8.36 -13.95 4.51
CA PHE A 70 -8.02 -12.86 3.60
C PHE A 70 -7.62 -11.63 4.41
N ASP A 71 -7.10 -10.61 3.73
CA ASP A 71 -6.71 -9.33 4.32
C ASP A 71 -7.12 -8.18 3.40
N ASP A 72 -6.83 -6.95 3.84
CA ASP A 72 -7.17 -5.72 3.10
C ASP A 72 -6.67 -5.70 1.64
N LEU A 73 -5.56 -6.39 1.35
CA LEU A 73 -4.91 -6.40 0.04
C LEU A 73 -5.20 -7.66 -0.79
N THR A 74 -5.82 -8.69 -0.20
CA THR A 74 -6.14 -9.93 -0.93
C THR A 74 -6.98 -9.63 -2.17
N GLY A 75 -6.55 -9.99 -3.37
CA GLY A 75 -7.25 -9.77 -4.63
C GLY A 75 -7.09 -8.37 -5.21
N THR A 76 -6.19 -7.54 -4.67
CA THR A 76 -5.82 -6.25 -5.25
C THR A 76 -4.46 -6.34 -5.93
N ILE A 77 -4.10 -5.31 -6.71
CA ILE A 77 -2.75 -5.18 -7.29
C ILE A 77 -1.66 -5.04 -6.22
N PHE A 78 -2.02 -4.76 -4.97
CA PHE A 78 -1.07 -4.64 -3.85
C PHE A 78 -0.82 -5.99 -3.15
N GLN A 79 -1.50 -7.07 -3.56
CA GLN A 79 -1.33 -8.38 -2.94
C GLN A 79 0.11 -8.89 -3.12
N GLY A 80 0.71 -9.39 -2.04
CA GLY A 80 2.01 -10.07 -2.09
C GLY A 80 3.22 -9.14 -2.13
N HIS A 81 2.99 -7.82 -2.14
CA HIS A 81 4.08 -6.86 -2.07
C HIS A 81 4.57 -6.66 -0.63
N HIS A 82 5.89 -6.70 -0.44
CA HIS A 82 6.54 -6.57 0.87
C HIS A 82 6.86 -5.14 1.29
N ARG A 83 6.66 -4.16 0.40
CA ARG A 83 6.86 -2.74 0.71
C ARG A 83 5.59 -2.14 1.31
N ALA A 84 5.77 -1.07 2.10
CA ALA A 84 4.66 -0.27 2.65
C ALA A 84 3.67 0.14 1.55
N LEU A 85 2.39 0.13 1.87
CA LEU A 85 1.32 0.38 0.91
C LEU A 85 1.37 1.80 0.33
N SER A 86 1.71 2.78 1.17
CA SER A 86 1.96 4.17 0.83
C SER A 86 2.91 4.36 -0.35
N VAL A 87 3.98 3.54 -0.42
CA VAL A 87 4.94 3.58 -1.53
C VAL A 87 4.28 3.21 -2.85
N TRP A 88 3.48 2.14 -2.87
CA TRP A 88 2.77 1.71 -4.09
C TRP A 88 1.70 2.70 -4.52
N ILE A 89 0.95 3.27 -3.57
CA ILE A 89 -0.04 4.30 -3.86
C ILE A 89 0.64 5.52 -4.50
N LEU A 90 1.78 5.96 -3.96
CA LEU A 90 2.56 7.05 -4.53
C LEU A 90 3.13 6.70 -5.91
N CYS A 91 3.64 5.49 -6.11
CA CYS A 91 4.09 5.02 -7.43
C CYS A 91 2.95 5.14 -8.46
N LEU A 92 1.77 4.61 -8.15
CA LEU A 92 0.61 4.65 -9.04
C LEU A 92 0.13 6.09 -9.30
N TYR A 93 0.13 6.93 -8.26
CA TYR A 93 -0.20 8.35 -8.39
C TYR A 93 0.75 9.06 -9.36
N PHE A 94 2.06 8.86 -9.21
CA PHE A 94 3.05 9.47 -10.10
C PHE A 94 3.03 8.88 -11.53
N MET A 95 2.74 7.59 -11.69
CA MET A 95 2.49 6.99 -13.01
C MET A 95 1.27 7.65 -13.68
N GLY A 96 0.20 7.92 -12.93
CA GLY A 96 -0.98 8.64 -13.43
C GLY A 96 -0.69 10.10 -13.82
N LEU A 97 0.31 10.73 -13.19
CA LEU A 97 0.87 12.03 -13.58
C LEU A 97 1.90 11.95 -14.71
N ASN A 98 2.10 10.75 -15.27
CA ASN A 98 2.97 10.47 -16.41
C ASN A 98 4.47 10.78 -16.16
N LEU A 99 4.93 10.61 -14.91
CA LEU A 99 6.36 10.64 -14.58
C LEU A 99 7.04 9.38 -15.09
N SER A 100 8.29 9.51 -15.54
CA SER A 100 9.10 8.36 -15.92
C SER A 100 9.51 7.52 -14.70
N ASN A 101 9.71 6.20 -14.86
CA ASN A 101 10.13 5.32 -13.77
C ASN A 101 11.43 5.80 -13.08
N SER A 102 12.34 6.47 -13.80
CA SER A 102 13.54 7.06 -13.19
C SER A 102 13.24 8.26 -12.30
N GLN A 103 12.25 9.08 -12.64
CA GLN A 103 11.80 10.18 -11.79
C GLN A 103 11.10 9.66 -10.54
N ILE A 104 10.20 8.68 -10.70
CA ILE A 104 9.49 8.04 -9.59
C ILE A 104 10.48 7.37 -8.62
N ALA A 105 11.44 6.60 -9.15
CA ALA A 105 12.47 5.95 -8.35
C ALA A 105 13.28 6.95 -7.52
N ARG A 106 13.63 8.09 -8.12
CA ARG A 106 14.35 9.16 -7.42
C ARG A 106 13.50 9.84 -6.34
N GLU A 107 12.22 10.10 -6.63
CA GLU A 107 11.32 10.78 -5.69
C GLU A 107 10.97 9.92 -4.47
N LEU A 108 10.83 8.61 -4.68
CA LEU A 108 10.42 7.66 -3.64
C LEU A 108 11.59 6.91 -2.97
N ASP A 109 12.83 7.21 -3.38
CA ASP A 109 14.04 6.53 -2.96
C ASP A 109 13.93 5.00 -3.15
N LEU A 110 13.65 4.60 -4.40
CA LEU A 110 13.49 3.21 -4.85
C LEU A 110 14.54 2.86 -5.91
N ASN A 111 14.82 1.56 -6.07
CA ASN A 111 15.55 1.14 -7.26
C ASN A 111 14.66 1.28 -8.49
N ARG A 112 15.24 1.62 -9.64
CA ARG A 112 14.49 1.74 -10.89
C ARG A 112 13.77 0.45 -11.29
N SER A 113 14.31 -0.72 -10.90
CA SER A 113 13.68 -2.03 -11.12
C SER A 113 12.45 -2.29 -10.25
N ASP A 114 12.29 -1.50 -9.18
CA ASP A 114 11.22 -1.66 -8.19
C ASP A 114 10.01 -0.75 -8.51
N VAL A 115 10.08 0.04 -9.59
CA VAL A 115 9.02 0.92 -10.12
C VAL A 115 8.39 0.30 -11.36
#